data_AF-A0A179SWA7-F1
#
_entry.id   AF-A0A179SWA7-F1
#
_cell.length_a   1.000
_cell.length_b   1.000
_cell.length_c   1.000
_cell.angle_alpha   90.00
_cell.angle_beta   90.00
_cell.angle_gamma   90.00
#
_symmetry.space_group_name_H-M   'P 1'
#
loop_
_entity.id
_entity.type
_entity.pdbx_description
1 polymer ?
#
loop_
_entity_poly.entity_id
_entity_poly.type
_entity_poly.pdbx_seq_one_letter_code
_entity_poly.pdbx_strand_id
1 'polypeptide(L)'
;MKKLFNIGMIITFVFGLIFAVSPAEKAFALSYDGTNPITTGCSSDGVTKASKHIIDPNGYYLGTVYLKWSYKCQTSWAYMKLTNAAPIDAFGNATVYSYTSSGSKRTSYSCASSGGNGRINRGQTSCHTAQVYNGVGYKAYAIGAAGGGTAKTTWY
;
A
#
# COMPACT_ATOMS: atom_id res chain seq x y z
N MET A 1 7.82 64.78 51.65
CA MET A 1 6.96 64.16 52.68
C MET A 1 6.00 63.20 52.00
N LYS A 2 5.85 62.00 52.56
CA LYS A 2 5.10 60.84 52.04
C LYS A 2 3.58 61.10 51.92
N LYS A 3 2.92 60.44 50.96
CA LYS A 3 1.76 59.50 51.11
C LYS A 3 1.10 59.29 49.73
N LEU A 4 1.34 58.14 49.08
CA LEU A 4 0.51 56.92 49.10
C LEU A 4 -0.86 57.10 48.42
N PHE A 5 -1.03 56.49 47.24
CA PHE A 5 -2.28 55.79 46.88
C PHE A 5 -1.95 54.55 46.03
N ASN A 6 -2.04 53.38 46.68
CA ASN A 6 -2.19 52.07 46.08
C ASN A 6 -3.57 51.97 45.42
N ILE A 7 -3.67 51.48 44.18
CA ILE A 7 -4.65 50.49 43.63
C ILE A 7 -4.03 50.12 42.26
N GLY A 8 -3.55 48.91 41.94
CA GLY A 8 -4.08 47.60 42.30
C GLY A 8 -5.02 47.07 41.22
N MET A 9 -4.55 46.89 39.97
CA MET A 9 -5.27 46.06 39.00
C MET A 9 -4.31 45.48 37.95
N ILE A 10 -3.64 44.39 38.35
CA ILE A 10 -2.94 43.50 37.42
C ILE A 10 -4.02 42.72 36.68
N ILE A 11 -4.34 43.12 35.44
CA ILE A 11 -5.16 42.32 34.53
C ILE A 11 -4.23 41.29 33.88
N THR A 12 -4.06 40.14 34.53
CA THR A 12 -3.47 38.95 33.91
C THR A 12 -4.44 38.40 32.86
N PHE A 13 -4.20 38.76 31.60
CA PHE A 13 -4.85 38.15 30.44
C PHE A 13 -4.26 36.75 30.22
N VAL A 14 -4.79 35.76 30.94
CA VAL A 14 -4.50 34.34 30.67
C VAL A 14 -5.35 33.94 29.46
N PHE A 15 -4.84 34.18 28.26
CA PHE A 15 -5.44 33.60 27.06
C PHE A 15 -5.05 32.13 27.02
N GLY A 16 -5.99 31.27 27.38
CA GLY A 16 -5.84 29.83 27.33
C GLY A 16 -5.47 29.39 25.91
N LEU A 17 -4.34 28.69 25.80
CA LEU A 17 -4.03 27.86 24.64
C LEU A 17 -5.04 26.71 24.62
N ILE A 18 -6.17 26.93 23.94
CA ILE A 18 -7.04 25.85 23.52
C ILE A 18 -6.27 25.13 22.42
N PHE A 19 -5.54 24.07 22.78
CA PHE A 19 -5.14 23.08 21.80
C PHE A 19 -6.41 22.42 21.29
N ALA A 20 -6.95 22.94 20.19
CA ALA A 20 -7.84 22.18 19.34
C ALA A 20 -7.03 20.99 18.83
N VAL A 21 -7.08 19.88 19.57
CA VAL A 21 -6.68 18.58 19.05
C VAL A 21 -7.75 18.23 18.04
N SER A 22 -7.56 18.69 16.81
CA SER A 22 -8.30 18.15 15.68
C SER A 22 -8.01 16.64 15.67
N PRO A 23 -9.02 15.78 15.49
CA PRO A 23 -8.72 14.40 15.15
C PRO A 23 -7.90 14.46 13.87
N ALA A 24 -6.67 13.95 13.92
CA ALA A 24 -5.87 13.75 12.72
C ALA A 24 -6.65 12.78 11.82
N GLU A 25 -7.42 13.32 10.89
CA GLU A 25 -8.12 12.55 9.87
C GLU A 25 -7.07 11.72 9.11
N LYS A 26 -7.45 10.47 8.80
CA LYS A 26 -6.61 9.37 8.32
C LYS A 26 -5.95 9.62 6.95
N ALA A 27 -5.10 10.63 6.83
CA ALA A 27 -4.34 10.94 5.61
C ALA A 27 -3.11 10.03 5.42
N PHE A 28 -2.68 9.31 6.46
CA PHE A 28 -1.50 8.44 6.39
C PHE A 28 -1.62 7.35 5.33
N ALA A 29 -2.82 6.80 5.12
CA ALA A 29 -2.96 5.62 4.27
C ALA A 29 -2.92 5.96 2.76
N LEU A 30 -3.40 7.14 2.35
CA LEU A 30 -3.14 7.70 1.01
C LEU A 30 -1.68 8.11 0.83
N SER A 31 -1.01 8.57 1.90
CA SER A 31 0.41 8.94 1.85
C SER A 31 1.34 7.77 1.54
N TYR A 32 0.86 6.54 1.78
CA TYR A 32 1.59 5.32 1.46
C TYR A 32 1.45 4.88 0.00
N ASP A 33 0.55 5.48 -0.81
CA ASP A 33 0.44 5.17 -2.23
C ASP A 33 1.82 5.30 -2.92
N GLY A 34 2.25 4.24 -3.63
CA GLY A 34 3.52 4.22 -4.36
C GLY A 34 4.76 3.98 -3.49
N THR A 35 4.62 3.79 -2.18
CA THR A 35 5.74 3.46 -1.28
C THR A 35 5.96 1.95 -1.20
N ASN A 36 7.15 1.56 -0.73
CA ASN A 36 7.49 0.14 -0.55
C ASN A 36 6.86 -0.40 0.76
N PRO A 37 6.03 -1.46 0.71
CA PRO A 37 5.36 -2.01 1.89
C PRO A 37 6.35 -2.63 2.90
N ILE A 38 7.54 -3.03 2.47
CA ILE A 38 8.57 -3.62 3.33
C ILE A 38 9.26 -2.52 4.14
N THR A 39 9.76 -1.47 3.49
CA THR A 39 10.52 -0.40 4.17
C THR A 39 9.63 0.49 5.05
N THR A 40 8.35 0.61 4.71
CA THR A 40 7.35 1.32 5.54
C THR A 40 6.84 0.49 6.72
N GLY A 41 7.17 -0.81 6.78
CA GLY A 41 6.71 -1.73 7.82
C GLY A 41 5.28 -2.24 7.64
N CYS A 42 4.55 -1.80 6.61
CA CYS A 42 3.19 -2.26 6.31
C CYS A 42 3.11 -3.75 5.95
N SER A 43 4.20 -4.34 5.49
CA SER A 43 4.26 -5.78 5.21
C SER A 43 4.29 -6.66 6.48
N SER A 44 4.62 -6.10 7.65
CA SER A 44 4.81 -6.86 8.90
C SER A 44 3.53 -7.56 9.38
N ASP A 45 2.36 -6.96 9.14
CA ASP A 45 1.03 -7.53 9.41
C ASP A 45 0.31 -7.97 8.11
N GLY A 46 1.05 -8.10 7.02
CA GLY A 46 0.52 -8.36 5.69
C GLY A 46 -0.18 -9.71 5.57
N VAL A 47 -1.50 -9.70 5.40
CA VAL A 47 -2.31 -10.90 5.14
C VAL A 47 -2.65 -11.06 3.66
N THR A 48 -2.85 -12.30 3.20
CA THR A 48 -3.40 -12.54 1.86
C THR A 48 -4.92 -12.40 1.88
N LYS A 49 -5.47 -11.55 1.02
CA LYS A 49 -6.93 -11.37 0.87
C LYS A 49 -7.50 -12.04 -0.36
N ALA A 50 -6.71 -12.15 -1.41
CA ALA A 50 -7.06 -12.91 -2.60
C ALA A 50 -5.81 -13.50 -3.24
N SER A 51 -5.95 -14.59 -3.96
CA SER A 51 -4.87 -15.19 -4.74
C SER A 51 -5.39 -15.90 -5.97
N LYS A 52 -4.55 -16.04 -6.99
CA LYS A 52 -4.87 -16.79 -8.21
C LYS A 52 -3.61 -17.43 -8.80
N HIS A 53 -3.73 -18.67 -9.24
CA HIS A 53 -2.68 -19.37 -9.95
C HIS A 53 -2.48 -18.80 -11.35
N ILE A 54 -1.22 -18.60 -11.71
CA ILE A 54 -0.76 -18.23 -13.04
C ILE A 54 -0.49 -19.54 -13.77
N ILE A 55 -1.29 -19.78 -14.81
CA ILE A 55 -1.22 -20.95 -15.65
C ILE A 55 -0.87 -20.49 -17.05
N ASP A 56 0.10 -21.13 -17.70
CA ASP A 56 0.47 -20.83 -19.08
C ASP A 56 -0.57 -21.39 -20.08
N PRO A 57 -0.49 -21.03 -21.38
CA PRO A 57 -1.42 -21.53 -22.39
C PRO A 57 -1.42 -23.07 -22.57
N ASN A 58 -0.37 -23.76 -22.13
CA ASN A 58 -0.26 -25.22 -22.20
C ASN A 58 -0.77 -25.91 -20.93
N GLY A 59 -1.26 -25.15 -19.94
CA GLY A 59 -1.79 -25.69 -18.68
C GLY A 59 -0.75 -25.84 -17.56
N TYR A 60 0.49 -25.38 -17.75
CA TYR A 60 1.52 -25.47 -16.72
C TYR A 60 1.33 -24.42 -15.63
N TYR A 61 1.40 -24.87 -14.37
CA TYR A 61 1.38 -23.99 -13.21
C TYR A 61 2.72 -23.27 -13.01
N LEU A 62 2.75 -21.98 -13.35
CA LEU A 62 3.96 -21.15 -13.28
C LEU A 62 4.19 -20.53 -11.90
N GLY A 63 3.13 -20.31 -11.13
CA GLY A 63 3.20 -19.66 -9.83
C GLY A 63 1.86 -19.06 -9.41
N THR A 64 1.88 -18.23 -8.38
CA THR A 64 0.68 -17.59 -7.84
C THR A 64 0.89 -16.09 -7.64
N VAL A 65 -0.13 -15.31 -8.01
CA VAL A 65 -0.24 -13.91 -7.61
C VAL A 65 -1.16 -13.80 -6.39
N TYR A 66 -0.74 -12.97 -5.43
CA TYR A 66 -1.41 -12.70 -4.18
C TYR A 66 -1.71 -11.22 -4.07
N LEU A 67 -2.92 -10.87 -3.66
CA LEU A 67 -3.24 -9.55 -3.14
C LEU A 67 -3.02 -9.56 -1.63
N LYS A 68 -1.98 -8.85 -1.21
CA LYS A 68 -1.62 -8.67 0.20
C LYS A 68 -2.30 -7.42 0.75
N TRP A 69 -2.56 -7.39 2.06
CA TRP A 69 -3.23 -6.30 2.77
C TRP A 69 -2.64 -6.11 4.17
N SER A 70 -2.39 -4.86 4.55
CA SER A 70 -2.05 -4.45 5.92
C SER A 70 -3.26 -3.82 6.60
N TYR A 71 -3.65 -4.32 7.78
CA TYR A 71 -4.71 -3.69 8.55
C TYR A 71 -4.24 -2.38 9.17
N LYS A 72 -2.97 -2.34 9.61
CA LYS A 72 -2.36 -1.15 10.21
C LYS A 72 -2.25 0.01 9.23
N CYS A 73 -1.68 -0.24 8.05
CA CYS A 73 -1.47 0.81 7.06
C CYS A 73 -2.70 1.06 6.18
N GLN A 74 -3.68 0.14 6.20
CA GLN A 74 -4.83 0.16 5.31
C GLN A 74 -4.42 0.20 3.81
N THR A 75 -3.35 -0.52 3.46
CA THR A 75 -2.81 -0.60 2.10
C THR A 75 -2.78 -2.04 1.58
N SER A 76 -2.97 -2.19 0.27
CA SER A 76 -2.78 -3.45 -0.46
C SER A 76 -1.57 -3.38 -1.39
N TRP A 77 -0.96 -4.52 -1.69
CA TRP A 77 0.04 -4.65 -2.74
C TRP A 77 -0.05 -6.02 -3.40
N ALA A 78 0.41 -6.13 -4.64
CA ALA A 78 0.54 -7.45 -5.26
C ALA A 78 1.89 -8.05 -4.85
N TYR A 79 1.85 -9.32 -4.47
CA TYR A 79 3.03 -10.17 -4.31
C TYR A 79 2.87 -11.35 -5.25
N MET A 80 3.90 -11.68 -6.02
CA MET A 80 3.88 -12.80 -6.94
C MET A 80 5.04 -13.72 -6.64
N LYS A 81 4.76 -15.03 -6.63
CA LYS A 81 5.74 -16.08 -6.37
C LYS A 81 5.63 -17.16 -7.44
N LEU A 82 6.70 -17.38 -8.17
CA LEU A 82 6.87 -18.47 -9.12
C LEU A 82 7.11 -19.79 -8.39
N THR A 83 6.73 -20.88 -9.04
CA THR A 83 7.03 -22.24 -8.57
C THR A 83 8.52 -22.55 -8.66
N ASN A 84 9.15 -22.11 -9.76
CA ASN A 84 10.57 -22.29 -10.04
C ASN A 84 11.24 -20.93 -10.27
N ALA A 85 12.57 -20.89 -10.14
CA ALA A 85 13.35 -19.71 -10.51
C ALA A 85 13.12 -19.35 -11.98
N ALA A 86 13.01 -18.06 -12.27
CA ALA A 86 12.80 -17.58 -13.63
C ALA A 86 13.96 -18.00 -14.56
N PRO A 87 13.67 -18.56 -15.75
CA PRO A 87 14.71 -19.04 -16.68
C PRO A 87 15.38 -17.89 -17.45
N ILE A 88 14.69 -16.76 -17.58
CA ILE A 88 15.13 -15.59 -18.34
C ILE A 88 14.81 -14.30 -17.58
N ASP A 89 15.40 -13.20 -18.02
CA ASP A 89 15.10 -11.88 -17.48
C ASP A 89 13.71 -11.40 -17.88
N ALA A 90 13.13 -10.55 -17.04
CA ALA A 90 11.77 -10.04 -17.18
C ALA A 90 10.69 -11.12 -17.36
N PHE A 91 10.91 -12.32 -16.83
CA PHE A 91 10.01 -13.46 -16.98
C PHE A 91 8.67 -13.25 -16.28
N GLY A 92 8.67 -12.57 -15.13
CA GLY A 92 7.47 -12.37 -14.30
C GLY A 92 7.28 -10.92 -13.89
N ASN A 93 6.02 -10.48 -13.81
CA ASN A 93 5.65 -9.17 -13.29
C ASN A 93 4.25 -9.22 -12.67
N ALA A 94 4.05 -8.48 -11.59
CA ALA A 94 2.72 -8.28 -11.01
C ALA A 94 2.36 -6.80 -11.01
N THR A 95 1.06 -6.52 -11.02
CA THR A 95 0.49 -5.18 -10.94
C THR A 95 -0.65 -5.17 -9.95
N VAL A 96 -0.63 -4.23 -9.01
CA VAL A 96 -1.77 -3.93 -8.15
C VAL A 96 -2.56 -2.79 -8.77
N TYR A 97 -3.89 -2.90 -8.76
CA TYR A 97 -4.78 -1.85 -9.21
C TYR A 97 -5.67 -1.40 -8.05
N SER A 98 -5.78 -0.08 -7.87
CA SER A 98 -6.65 0.55 -6.88
C SER A 98 -7.78 1.31 -7.57
N TYR A 99 -8.97 1.17 -7.00
CA TYR A 99 -10.20 1.79 -7.47
C TYR A 99 -10.97 2.37 -6.27
N THR A 100 -11.84 3.34 -6.52
CA THR A 100 -12.91 3.67 -5.58
C THR A 100 -13.89 2.50 -5.48
N SER A 101 -14.64 2.39 -4.38
CA SER A 101 -15.68 1.36 -4.25
C SER A 101 -16.73 1.45 -5.37
N SER A 102 -17.01 2.66 -5.86
CA SER A 102 -17.89 2.94 -7.01
C SER A 102 -17.34 2.49 -8.37
N GLY A 103 -16.05 2.12 -8.45
CA GLY A 103 -15.44 1.53 -9.65
C GLY A 103 -14.61 2.49 -10.51
N SER A 104 -14.32 3.70 -10.05
CA SER A 104 -13.39 4.62 -10.72
C SER A 104 -11.95 4.21 -10.43
N LYS A 105 -11.12 4.07 -11.48
CA LYS A 105 -9.69 3.75 -11.32
C LYS A 105 -8.99 4.92 -10.63
N ARG A 106 -8.12 4.62 -9.67
CA ARG A 106 -7.26 5.62 -9.00
C ARG A 106 -5.82 5.54 -9.49
N THR A 107 -5.17 4.44 -9.20
CA THR A 107 -3.74 4.24 -9.49
C THR A 107 -3.45 2.76 -9.69
N SER A 108 -2.25 2.48 -10.18
CA SER A 108 -1.73 1.12 -10.33
C SER A 108 -0.21 1.14 -10.30
N TYR A 109 0.38 0.16 -9.62
CA TYR A 109 1.82 -0.02 -9.56
C TYR A 109 2.18 -1.43 -9.95
N SER A 110 3.23 -1.57 -10.77
CA SER A 110 3.82 -2.86 -11.11
C SER A 110 5.02 -3.18 -10.21
N CYS A 111 5.54 -4.40 -10.28
CA CYS A 111 6.77 -4.72 -9.55
C CYS A 111 7.93 -3.83 -10.01
N ALA A 112 7.93 -3.40 -11.27
CA ALA A 112 8.93 -2.49 -11.84
C ALA A 112 8.72 -1.01 -11.50
N SER A 113 7.58 -0.64 -10.91
CA SER A 113 7.33 0.74 -10.49
C SER A 113 8.20 1.10 -9.28
N SER A 114 8.49 2.40 -9.09
CA SER A 114 9.08 2.88 -7.84
C SER A 114 8.24 2.40 -6.64
N GLY A 115 8.90 1.95 -5.57
CA GLY A 115 8.29 1.30 -4.41
C GLY A 115 8.10 -0.22 -4.56
N GLY A 116 8.21 -0.79 -5.76
CA GLY A 116 8.37 -2.22 -5.97
C GLY A 116 9.83 -2.69 -5.86
N ASN A 117 10.08 -3.96 -6.17
CA ASN A 117 11.44 -4.55 -6.17
C ASN A 117 11.93 -5.06 -7.54
N GLY A 118 11.30 -4.62 -8.62
CA GLY A 118 11.66 -5.00 -9.98
C GLY A 118 10.87 -6.21 -10.51
N ARG A 119 10.94 -6.42 -11.84
CA ARG A 119 10.42 -7.65 -12.46
C ARG A 119 11.19 -8.86 -11.95
N ILE A 120 10.59 -10.04 -12.05
CA ILE A 120 11.28 -11.30 -11.75
C ILE A 120 12.22 -11.60 -12.92
N ASN A 121 13.52 -11.43 -12.67
CA ASN A 121 14.61 -11.70 -13.59
C ASN A 121 15.18 -13.11 -13.37
N ARG A 122 16.13 -13.53 -14.22
CA ARG A 122 16.71 -14.86 -14.18
C ARG A 122 17.20 -15.21 -12.77
N GLY A 123 16.86 -16.40 -12.30
CA GLY A 123 17.24 -16.89 -10.98
C GLY A 123 16.35 -16.41 -9.83
N GLN A 124 15.50 -15.40 -10.03
CA GLN A 124 14.58 -14.91 -9.01
C GLN A 124 13.25 -15.71 -9.03
N THR A 125 12.55 -15.73 -7.90
CA THR A 125 11.27 -16.46 -7.76
C THR A 125 10.11 -15.56 -7.38
N SER A 126 10.32 -14.28 -7.06
CA SER A 126 9.22 -13.43 -6.60
C SER A 126 9.45 -11.96 -6.86
N CYS A 127 8.35 -11.22 -6.97
CA CYS A 127 8.36 -9.76 -6.92
C CYS A 127 7.17 -9.23 -6.12
N HIS A 128 7.27 -7.97 -5.72
CA HIS A 128 6.16 -7.23 -5.12
C HIS A 128 6.06 -5.84 -5.74
N THR A 129 4.84 -5.31 -5.74
CA THR A 129 4.56 -3.94 -6.16
C THR A 129 4.80 -2.96 -5.02
N ALA A 130 4.77 -1.66 -5.35
CA ALA A 130 4.44 -0.64 -4.36
C ALA A 130 3.03 -0.87 -3.80
N GLN A 131 2.75 -0.24 -2.66
CA GLN A 131 1.45 -0.35 -2.01
C GLN A 131 0.45 0.72 -2.48
N VAL A 132 -0.82 0.38 -2.40
CA VAL A 132 -1.96 1.25 -2.71
C VAL A 132 -2.91 1.32 -1.53
N TYR A 133 -3.51 2.47 -1.26
CA TYR A 133 -4.57 2.60 -0.28
C TYR A 133 -5.78 1.76 -0.70
N ASN A 134 -6.24 0.94 0.24
CA ASN A 134 -7.39 0.06 0.04
C ASN A 134 -8.28 0.00 1.31
N GLY A 135 -8.35 1.12 2.05
CA GLY A 135 -9.25 1.27 3.20
C GLY A 135 -10.68 1.62 2.80
N VAL A 136 -11.43 2.22 3.73
CA VAL A 136 -12.85 2.57 3.55
C VAL A 136 -13.03 3.42 2.29
N GLY A 137 -13.97 3.02 1.42
CA GLY A 137 -14.29 3.72 0.17
C GLY A 137 -13.45 3.30 -1.04
N TYR A 138 -12.57 2.31 -0.88
CA TYR A 138 -11.68 1.82 -1.93
C TYR A 138 -11.74 0.30 -2.04
N LYS A 139 -11.24 -0.21 -3.17
CA LYS A 139 -11.08 -1.64 -3.45
C LYS A 139 -9.85 -1.85 -4.33
N ALA A 140 -9.20 -3.00 -4.21
CA ALA A 140 -8.04 -3.35 -5.01
C ALA A 140 -8.10 -4.79 -5.53
N TYR A 141 -7.35 -5.05 -6.60
CA TYR A 141 -7.04 -6.40 -7.07
C TYR A 141 -5.61 -6.47 -7.62
N ALA A 142 -5.09 -7.69 -7.73
CA ALA A 142 -3.78 -7.95 -8.31
C ALA A 142 -3.91 -8.69 -9.65
N ILE A 143 -3.01 -8.38 -10.57
CA ILE A 143 -2.74 -9.17 -11.78
C ILE A 143 -1.29 -9.66 -11.68
N GLY A 144 -1.06 -10.92 -12.02
CA GLY A 144 0.28 -11.47 -12.22
C GLY A 144 0.40 -12.06 -13.61
N ALA A 145 1.55 -11.85 -14.24
CA ALA A 145 1.89 -12.44 -15.52
C ALA A 145 3.28 -13.06 -15.46
N ALA A 146 3.42 -14.28 -15.99
CA ALA A 146 4.71 -14.95 -16.17
C ALA A 146 4.64 -15.90 -17.35
N GLY A 147 5.73 -16.02 -18.12
CA GLY A 147 5.88 -17.08 -19.13
C GLY A 147 4.70 -17.23 -20.10
N GLY A 148 4.01 -16.13 -20.45
CA GLY A 148 2.81 -16.13 -21.29
C GLY A 148 1.48 -16.39 -20.54
N GLY A 149 1.52 -16.90 -19.31
CA GLY A 149 0.36 -17.02 -18.43
C GLY A 149 -0.01 -15.69 -17.76
N THR A 150 -1.30 -15.47 -17.53
CA THR A 150 -1.83 -14.30 -16.80
C THR A 150 -2.91 -14.72 -15.82
N ALA A 151 -2.93 -14.13 -14.64
CA ALA A 151 -3.94 -14.36 -13.62
C ALA A 151 -4.40 -13.07 -12.98
N LYS A 152 -5.69 -12.98 -12.66
CA LYS A 152 -6.30 -11.86 -11.94
C LYS A 152 -6.97 -12.38 -10.66
N THR A 153 -6.70 -11.72 -9.53
CA THR A 153 -7.40 -12.00 -8.27
C THR A 153 -8.81 -11.43 -8.27
N THR A 154 -9.64 -11.90 -7.34
CA THR A 154 -10.87 -11.17 -6.99
C THR A 154 -10.52 -9.82 -6.35
N TRP A 155 -11.54 -8.96 -6.25
CA TRP A 155 -11.46 -7.71 -5.51
C TRP A 155 -11.37 -7.98 -4.00
N TYR A 156 -10.72 -7.06 -3.30
CA TYR A 156 -10.80 -6.90 -1.85
C TYR A 156 -10.92 -5.42 -1.52
#